data_AF-A0A520AVS1-F1
#
_entry.id   AF-A0A520AVS1-F1
#
_cell.length_a   1.000
_cell.length_b   1.000
_cell.length_c   1.000
_cell.angle_alpha   90.00
_cell.angle_beta   90.00
_cell.angle_gamma   90.00
#
_symmetry.space_group_name_H-M   'P 1'
#
loop_
_entity.id
_entity.type
_entity.pdbx_description
1 polymer ?
#
loop_
_entity_poly.entity_id
_entity_poly.type
_entity_poly.pdbx_seq_one_letter_code
_entity_poly.pdbx_strand_id
1 'polypeptide(L)'
;LALGPIGTGALGMLVLGSDAPAILAANGLGQIGAVAQGIGTIAGLLLWGFGLWWLALATLITIRYWRAGIPFNLGWWGYTFPLGVYTVATFKLSTTLQLGFFGIVGTVLTIALAAMWLLVGAKTVAGGWRGNLFVSPCIAQAN
;
A
#
# COMPACT_ATOMS: atom_id res chain seq x y z
N LEU A 1 2.21 4.24 9.33
CA LEU A 1 3.05 3.15 8.78
C LEU A 1 3.90 3.71 7.66
N ALA A 2 5.24 3.62 7.77
CA ALA A 2 6.17 4.14 6.75
C ALA A 2 5.99 3.48 5.37
N LEU A 3 5.42 2.28 5.33
CA LEU A 3 5.14 1.53 4.09
C LEU A 3 4.27 2.32 3.09
N GLY A 4 3.35 3.17 3.57
CA GLY A 4 2.45 3.93 2.69
C GLY A 4 3.21 4.89 1.77
N PRO A 5 3.91 5.89 2.32
CA PRO A 5 4.74 6.79 1.52
C PRO A 5 5.78 6.07 0.63
N ILE A 6 6.38 4.99 1.12
CA ILE A 6 7.37 4.20 0.36
C ILE A 6 6.71 3.52 -0.84
N GLY A 7 5.57 2.85 -0.63
CA GLY A 7 4.82 2.19 -1.70
C GLY A 7 4.27 3.18 -2.72
N THR A 8 3.75 4.33 -2.27
CA THR A 8 3.33 5.42 -3.18
C THR A 8 4.51 5.97 -3.97
N GLY A 9 5.66 6.18 -3.34
CA GLY A 9 6.88 6.61 -4.02
C GLY A 9 7.35 5.60 -5.06
N ALA A 10 7.35 4.31 -4.73
CA ALA A 10 7.70 3.24 -5.66
C ALA A 10 6.76 3.23 -6.88
N LEU A 11 5.44 3.27 -6.63
CA LEU A 11 4.44 3.33 -7.69
C LEU A 11 4.60 4.59 -8.56
N GLY A 12 4.82 5.75 -7.94
CA GLY A 12 5.04 7.01 -8.64
C GLY A 12 6.23 6.93 -9.59
N MET A 13 7.38 6.41 -9.13
CA MET A 13 8.55 6.24 -9.99
C MET A 13 8.29 5.28 -11.17
N LEU A 14 7.54 4.21 -10.95
CA LEU A 14 7.22 3.24 -11.99
C LEU A 14 6.23 3.78 -13.03
N VAL A 15 5.24 4.58 -12.61
CA VAL A 15 4.26 5.20 -13.51
C VAL A 15 4.91 6.33 -14.30
N LEU A 16 5.61 7.24 -13.62
CA LEU A 16 6.35 8.32 -14.29
C LEU A 16 7.37 7.75 -15.26
N GLY A 17 8.09 6.69 -14.86
CA GLY A 17 9.02 5.98 -15.73
C GLY A 17 8.34 5.35 -16.95
N SER A 18 7.18 4.70 -16.79
CA SER A 18 6.51 4.05 -17.91
C SER A 18 5.95 5.04 -18.94
N ASP A 19 5.54 6.21 -18.48
CA ASP A 19 4.82 7.18 -19.33
C ASP A 19 5.80 8.20 -19.97
N ALA A 20 6.99 8.37 -19.37
CA ALA A 20 8.01 9.30 -19.84
C ALA A 20 8.43 9.13 -21.31
N PRO A 21 8.65 7.91 -21.88
CA PRO A 21 9.06 7.75 -23.27
C PRO A 21 8.07 8.38 -24.26
N ALA A 22 6.77 8.12 -24.10
CA ALA A 22 5.75 8.62 -25.02
C ALA A 22 5.60 10.14 -24.92
N ILE A 23 5.55 10.67 -23.69
CA ILE A 23 5.38 12.11 -23.44
C ILE A 23 6.60 12.90 -23.92
N LEU A 24 7.81 12.45 -23.61
CA LEU A 24 9.03 13.16 -23.98
C LEU A 24 9.35 13.04 -25.47
N ALA A 25 9.07 11.90 -26.10
CA ALA A 25 9.21 11.76 -27.56
C ALA A 25 8.31 12.75 -28.32
N ALA A 26 7.06 12.95 -27.87
CA ALA A 26 6.14 13.92 -28.47
C ALA A 26 6.64 15.38 -28.38
N ASN A 27 7.60 15.66 -27.51
CA ASN A 27 8.21 16.98 -27.30
C ASN A 27 9.65 17.07 -27.83
N GLY A 28 10.09 16.12 -28.67
CA GLY A 28 11.44 16.11 -29.25
C GLY A 28 12.54 15.62 -28.30
N LEU A 29 12.18 15.05 -27.14
CA LEU A 29 13.08 14.60 -26.07
C LEU A 29 13.13 13.07 -25.93
N GLY A 30 12.96 12.32 -27.02
CA GLY A 30 12.80 10.86 -27.00
C GLY A 30 13.94 10.10 -26.29
N GLN A 31 15.19 10.53 -26.45
CA GLN A 31 16.34 9.93 -25.75
C GLN A 31 16.25 10.10 -24.22
N ILE A 32 15.80 11.27 -23.75
CA ILE A 32 15.58 11.53 -22.31
C ILE A 32 14.46 10.64 -21.78
N GLY A 33 13.42 10.40 -22.59
CA GLY A 33 12.31 9.51 -22.25
C GLY A 33 12.76 8.07 -21.92
N ALA A 34 13.64 7.50 -22.74
CA ALA A 34 14.19 6.16 -22.49
C ALA A 34 15.01 6.10 -21.19
N VAL A 35 15.82 7.13 -20.93
CA VAL A 35 16.61 7.22 -19.68
C VAL A 35 15.69 7.36 -18.47
N ALA A 36 14.67 8.20 -18.54
CA ALA A 36 13.69 8.40 -17.47
C ALA A 36 12.93 7.09 -17.13
N GLN A 37 12.59 6.28 -18.13
CA GLN A 37 12.00 4.95 -17.91
C GLN A 37 12.92 4.02 -17.12
N GLY A 38 14.21 3.99 -17.47
CA GLY A 38 15.21 3.22 -16.75
C GLY A 38 15.34 3.68 -15.28
N ILE A 39 15.46 4.98 -15.06
CA ILE A 39 15.55 5.57 -13.71
C ILE A 39 14.29 5.26 -12.89
N GLY A 40 13.10 5.43 -13.46
CA GLY A 40 11.83 5.14 -12.81
C GLY A 40 11.72 3.68 -12.38
N THR A 41 12.19 2.76 -13.23
CA THR A 41 12.21 1.33 -12.94
C THR A 41 13.17 0.98 -11.80
N ILE A 42 14.41 1.49 -11.84
CA ILE A 42 15.42 1.24 -10.81
C ILE A 42 14.98 1.85 -9.47
N ALA A 43 14.55 3.11 -9.46
CA ALA A 43 14.09 3.78 -8.25
C ALA A 43 12.86 3.09 -7.65
N GLY A 44 11.89 2.71 -8.49
CA GLY A 44 10.72 1.94 -8.09
C GLY A 44 11.08 0.61 -7.43
N LEU A 45 12.02 -0.14 -8.03
CA LEU A 45 12.50 -1.41 -7.49
C LEU A 45 13.25 -1.24 -6.17
N LEU A 46 14.09 -0.21 -6.04
CA LEU A 46 14.82 0.08 -4.79
C LEU A 46 13.86 0.47 -3.66
N LEU A 47 12.89 1.35 -3.94
CA LEU A 47 11.86 1.73 -2.96
C LEU A 47 10.98 0.54 -2.57
N TRP A 48 10.62 -0.32 -3.53
CA TRP A 48 9.93 -1.57 -3.24
C TRP A 48 10.77 -2.48 -2.33
N GLY A 49 12.05 -2.71 -2.65
CA GLY A 49 12.95 -3.49 -1.82
C GLY A 49 13.07 -2.95 -0.39
N PHE A 50 13.18 -1.63 -0.23
CA PHE A 50 13.17 -0.99 1.09
C PHE A 50 11.82 -1.16 1.81
N GLY A 51 10.72 -1.13 1.06
CA GLY A 51 9.37 -1.37 1.58
C GLY A 51 9.19 -2.78 2.16
N LEU A 52 9.90 -3.80 1.66
CA LEU A 52 9.84 -5.16 2.23
C LEU A 52 10.22 -5.18 3.72
N TRP A 53 11.26 -4.42 4.09
CA TRP A 53 11.67 -4.29 5.49
C TRP A 53 10.55 -3.71 6.35
N TRP A 54 9.90 -2.65 5.88
CA TRP A 54 8.79 -2.02 6.59
C TRP A 54 7.52 -2.88 6.61
N LEU A 55 7.26 -3.66 5.57
CA LEU A 55 6.17 -4.63 5.54
C LEU A 55 6.41 -5.75 6.57
N ALA A 56 7.64 -6.26 6.67
CA ALA A 56 8.01 -7.26 7.65
C ALA A 56 7.82 -6.72 9.09
N LEU A 57 8.32 -5.52 9.38
CA LEU A 57 8.11 -4.88 10.68
C LEU A 57 6.63 -4.65 10.99
N ALA A 58 5.86 -4.15 10.01
CA ALA A 58 4.41 -3.93 10.16
C ALA A 58 3.68 -5.25 10.48
N THR A 59 4.06 -6.33 9.81
CA THR A 59 3.49 -7.67 10.02
C THR A 59 3.81 -8.18 11.43
N LEU A 60 5.07 -8.09 11.87
CA LEU A 60 5.49 -8.51 13.21
C LEU A 60 4.78 -7.72 14.31
N ILE A 61 4.68 -6.39 14.17
CA ILE A 61 3.97 -5.54 15.13
C ILE A 61 2.47 -5.90 15.16
N THR A 62 1.86 -6.14 14.00
CA THR A 62 0.45 -6.53 13.90
C THR A 62 0.20 -7.86 14.59
N ILE A 63 1.05 -8.87 14.37
CA ILE A 63 0.97 -10.17 15.06
C ILE A 63 1.12 -9.98 16.58
N ARG A 64 2.05 -9.13 17.03
CA ARG A 64 2.24 -8.85 18.45
C ARG A 64 1.00 -8.22 19.08
N TYR A 65 0.40 -7.24 18.43
CA TYR A 65 -0.82 -6.58 18.92
C TYR A 65 -2.04 -7.49 18.90
N TRP A 66 -2.14 -8.36 17.91
CA TRP A 66 -3.15 -9.41 17.88
C TRP A 66 -2.99 -10.34 19.09
N ARG A 67 -1.77 -10.82 19.36
CA ARG A 67 -1.49 -11.70 20.51
C ARG A 67 -1.69 -11.02 21.86
N ALA A 68 -1.51 -9.69 21.92
CA ALA A 68 -1.76 -8.90 23.11
C ALA A 68 -3.26 -8.62 23.36
N GLY A 69 -4.16 -9.06 22.48
CA GLY A 69 -5.60 -8.89 22.66
C GLY A 69 -6.09 -7.45 22.55
N ILE A 70 -5.36 -6.58 21.82
CA ILE A 70 -5.75 -5.17 21.68
C ILE A 70 -7.15 -5.08 21.04
N PRO A 71 -8.10 -4.35 21.67
CA PRO A 71 -9.45 -4.23 21.15
C PRO A 71 -9.48 -3.51 19.81
N PHE A 72 -10.49 -3.83 19.02
CA PHE A 72 -10.72 -3.19 17.73
C PHE A 72 -11.02 -1.70 17.89
N ASN A 73 -10.48 -0.88 16.98
CA ASN A 73 -10.85 0.52 16.83
C ASN A 73 -10.78 0.90 15.34
N LEU A 74 -11.39 2.03 14.97
CA LEU A 74 -11.45 2.50 13.59
C LEU A 74 -10.06 2.77 12.97
N GLY A 75 -9.02 2.98 13.78
CA GLY A 75 -7.64 3.14 13.31
C GLY A 75 -7.09 1.92 12.56
N TRP A 76 -7.74 0.76 12.68
CA TRP A 76 -7.41 -0.44 11.89
C TRP A 76 -7.63 -0.24 10.38
N TRP A 77 -8.44 0.73 9.97
CA TRP A 77 -8.52 1.11 8.56
C TRP A 77 -7.18 1.66 8.01
N GLY A 78 -6.32 2.21 8.87
CA GLY A 78 -5.03 2.77 8.47
C GLY A 78 -4.02 1.76 7.90
N TYR A 79 -4.30 0.45 8.00
CA TYR A 79 -3.44 -0.60 7.45
C TYR A 79 -3.76 -0.93 5.98
N THR A 80 -4.98 -0.67 5.51
CA THR A 80 -5.40 -1.06 4.15
C THR A 80 -4.70 -0.21 3.09
N PHE A 81 -4.52 1.09 3.33
CA PHE A 81 -3.86 1.99 2.39
C PHE A 81 -2.39 1.61 2.12
N PRO A 82 -1.50 1.47 3.13
CA PRO A 82 -0.12 1.07 2.90
C PRO A 82 0.02 -0.27 2.19
N LEU A 83 -0.79 -1.26 2.58
CA LEU A 83 -0.77 -2.58 1.96
C LEU A 83 -1.29 -2.51 0.51
N GLY A 84 -2.34 -1.74 0.25
CA GLY A 84 -2.92 -1.54 -1.08
C GLY A 84 -1.95 -0.89 -2.04
N VAL A 85 -1.35 0.25 -1.68
CA VAL A 85 -0.41 0.93 -2.59
C VAL A 85 0.84 0.09 -2.86
N TYR A 86 1.32 -0.65 -1.85
CA TYR A 86 2.44 -1.57 -2.01
C TYR A 86 2.10 -2.74 -2.93
N THR A 87 0.85 -3.24 -2.87
CA THR A 87 0.33 -4.28 -3.78
C THR A 87 0.31 -3.79 -5.22
N VAL A 88 -0.22 -2.58 -5.47
CA VAL A 88 -0.27 -1.99 -6.82
C VAL A 88 1.13 -1.74 -7.37
N ALA A 89 2.06 -1.22 -6.54
CA ALA A 89 3.46 -1.07 -6.93
C ALA A 89 4.09 -2.42 -7.33
N THR A 90 3.77 -3.49 -6.60
CA THR A 90 4.23 -4.85 -6.89
C THR A 90 3.71 -5.36 -8.23
N PHE A 91 2.42 -5.18 -8.54
CA PHE A 91 1.89 -5.55 -9.85
C PHE A 91 2.48 -4.72 -10.99
N LYS A 92 2.69 -3.41 -10.77
CA LYS A 92 3.36 -2.55 -11.76
C LYS A 92 4.76 -3.08 -12.06
N LEU A 93 5.55 -3.47 -11.05
CA LEU A 93 6.85 -4.14 -11.26
C LEU A 93 6.72 -5.43 -12.07
N SER A 94 5.66 -6.23 -11.85
CA SER A 94 5.42 -7.43 -12.65
C SER A 94 5.26 -7.10 -14.13
N THR A 95 4.48 -6.07 -14.47
CA THR A 95 4.29 -5.65 -15.86
C THR A 95 5.52 -4.94 -16.45
N THR A 96 6.27 -4.19 -15.64
CA THR A 96 7.45 -3.44 -16.09
C THR A 96 8.65 -4.37 -16.34
N LEU A 97 8.89 -5.34 -15.46
CA LEU A 97 10.03 -6.27 -15.55
C LEU A 97 9.66 -7.58 -16.25
N GLN A 98 8.38 -7.84 -16.51
CA GLN A 98 7.86 -9.08 -17.06
C GLN A 98 8.26 -10.33 -16.25
N LEU A 99 8.39 -10.17 -14.93
CA LEU A 99 8.72 -11.25 -14.01
C LEU A 99 7.48 -11.73 -13.26
N GLY A 100 7.15 -13.02 -13.43
CA GLY A 100 6.01 -13.67 -12.77
C GLY A 100 6.10 -13.67 -11.24
N PHE A 101 7.32 -13.59 -10.68
CA PHE A 101 7.58 -13.43 -9.25
C PHE A 101 6.74 -12.30 -8.63
N PHE A 102 6.79 -11.11 -9.23
CA PHE A 102 6.04 -9.96 -8.70
C PHE A 102 4.52 -10.16 -8.84
N GLY A 103 4.05 -10.86 -9.87
CA GLY A 103 2.63 -11.19 -10.03
C GLY A 103 2.12 -12.12 -8.92
N ILE A 104 2.91 -13.13 -8.54
CA ILE A 104 2.61 -14.03 -7.43
C ILE A 104 2.59 -13.24 -6.11
N VAL A 105 3.63 -12.44 -5.84
CA VAL A 105 3.70 -11.63 -4.61
C VAL A 105 2.53 -10.65 -4.53
N GLY A 106 2.22 -9.95 -5.62
CA GLY A 106 1.07 -9.03 -5.69
C GLY A 106 -0.26 -9.75 -5.42
N THR A 107 -0.43 -10.97 -5.91
CA THR A 107 -1.61 -11.79 -5.63
C THR A 107 -1.73 -12.14 -4.15
N VAL A 108 -0.64 -12.58 -3.52
CA VAL A 108 -0.61 -12.86 -2.07
C VAL A 108 -0.95 -11.61 -1.26
N LEU A 109 -0.38 -10.46 -1.61
CA LEU A 109 -0.67 -9.18 -0.95
C LEU A 109 -2.13 -8.76 -1.14
N THR A 110 -2.72 -9.02 -2.31
CA THR A 110 -4.14 -8.76 -2.59
C THR A 110 -5.05 -9.61 -1.70
N ILE A 111 -4.75 -10.90 -1.55
CA ILE A 111 -5.51 -11.79 -0.66
C ILE A 111 -5.41 -11.29 0.79
N ALA A 112 -4.21 -10.92 1.25
CA ALA A 112 -4.02 -10.36 2.58
C ALA A 112 -4.80 -9.05 2.79
N LEU A 113 -4.80 -8.17 1.79
CA LEU A 113 -5.56 -6.93 1.80
C LEU A 113 -7.07 -7.18 1.86
N ALA A 114 -7.58 -8.11 1.06
CA ALA A 114 -8.99 -8.48 1.05
C ALA A 114 -9.43 -9.06 2.40
N ALA A 115 -8.63 -9.97 2.96
CA ALA A 115 -8.90 -10.54 4.29
C ALA A 115 -8.90 -9.45 5.38
N MET A 116 -7.94 -8.53 5.33
CA MET A 116 -7.90 -7.40 6.26
C MET A 116 -9.11 -6.48 6.10
N TRP A 117 -9.47 -6.13 4.87
CA TRP A 117 -10.62 -5.28 4.56
C TRP A 117 -11.92 -5.90 5.08
N LEU A 118 -12.15 -7.20 4.83
CA LEU A 118 -13.33 -7.92 5.30
C LEU A 118 -13.39 -7.97 6.83
N LEU A 119 -12.27 -8.23 7.50
CA LEU A 119 -12.21 -8.24 8.97
C LEU A 119 -12.55 -6.88 9.57
N VAL A 120 -11.89 -5.83 9.08
CA VAL A 120 -12.08 -4.47 9.59
C VAL A 120 -13.49 -3.98 9.25
N GLY A 121 -13.97 -4.22 8.02
CA GLY A 121 -15.31 -3.90 7.57
C GLY A 121 -16.39 -4.57 8.41
N ALA A 122 -16.29 -5.88 8.66
CA ALA A 122 -17.25 -6.61 9.49
C ALA A 122 -17.30 -6.06 10.93
N LYS A 123 -16.13 -5.77 11.54
CA LYS A 123 -16.06 -5.17 12.88
C LYS A 123 -16.59 -3.74 12.92
N THR A 124 -16.35 -2.94 11.88
CA THR A 124 -16.91 -1.60 11.74
C THR A 124 -18.44 -1.66 11.64
N VAL A 125 -19.00 -2.54 10.82
CA VAL A 125 -20.45 -2.72 10.70
C VAL A 125 -21.07 -3.18 12.02
N ALA A 126 -20.49 -4.20 12.65
CA ALA A 126 -20.98 -4.73 13.93
C ALA A 126 -20.90 -3.70 15.07
N GLY A 127 -19.81 -2.93 15.15
CA GLY A 127 -19.66 -1.86 16.14
C GLY A 127 -20.58 -0.67 15.86
N GLY A 128 -20.76 -0.32 14.59
CA GLY A 128 -21.70 0.72 14.15
C GLY A 128 -23.14 0.36 14.53
N TRP A 129 -23.58 -0.88 14.27
CA TRP A 129 -24.91 -1.36 14.65
C TRP A 129 -25.13 -1.43 16.17
N ARG A 130 -24.07 -1.69 16.96
CA ARG A 130 -24.14 -1.70 18.42
C ARG A 130 -24.08 -0.31 19.06
N GLY A 131 -23.86 0.75 18.27
CA GLY A 131 -23.78 2.14 18.75
C GLY A 131 -22.53 2.47 19.59
N ASN A 132 -21.60 1.53 19.74
CA ASN A 132 -20.42 1.68 20.61
C ASN A 132 -19.15 2.12 19.86
N LEU A 133 -19.22 2.27 18.54
CA LEU A 133 -18.06 2.58 17.70
C LEU A 133 -17.81 4.08 17.51
N PHE A 134 -18.86 4.90 17.57
CA PHE A 134 -18.80 6.35 17.37
C PHE A 134 -18.97 7.12 18.69
N VAL A 135 -18.38 6.61 19.76
CA VAL A 135 -18.39 7.32 21.05
C VAL A 135 -17.32 8.40 21.01
N SER A 136 -17.74 9.65 20.91
CA SER A 136 -16.89 10.83 21.05
C SER A 136 -16.94 11.30 22.51
N PRO A 137 -15.88 11.08 23.32
CA PRO A 137 -15.88 11.48 24.73
C PRO A 137 -16.17 12.97 24.93
N CYS A 138 -15.74 13.81 23.98
CA CYS A 138 -15.97 15.26 23.98
C CYS A 138 -17.44 15.69 23.86
N ILE A 139 -18.33 14.83 23.36
CA ILE A 139 -19.78 15.09 23.27
C ILE A 139 -20.52 14.41 24.43
N ALA A 140 -19.97 13.33 24.99
CA ALA A 140 -20.57 12.60 26.10
C ALA A 140 -20.58 13.38 27.43
N GLN A 141 -19.72 14.39 27.58
CA GLN A 141 -19.63 15.25 28.77
C GLN A 141 -20.57 16.47 28.76
N ALA A 142 -21.39 16.64 27.71
CA ALA A 142 -22.25 17.82 27.57
C ALA A 142 -23.64 17.69 28.23
N ASN A 143 -23.89 16.66 29.03
CA ASN A 143 -25.16 16.49 29.77
C ASN A 143 -24.91 16.23 31.26
#